data_AF-A0A956PFY9-F1
#
_entry.id   AF-A0A956PFY9-F1
#
_cell.length_a   1.000
_cell.length_b   1.000
_cell.length_c   1.000
_cell.angle_alpha   90.00
_cell.angle_beta   90.00
_cell.angle_gamma   90.00
#
_symmetry.space_group_name_H-M   'P 1'
#
loop_
_entity.id
_entity.type
_entity.pdbx_description
1 polymer ?
#
loop_
_entity_poly.entity_id
_entity_poly.type
_entity_poly.pdbx_seq_one_letter_code
_entity_poly.pdbx_strand_id
1 'polypeptide(L)'
;LTRWSGFRSFELPPPFLITVVTGSIIVAFLVFGPFGKKVVTGASLAGLVMFQGFRFPLELLMHRAFNEGLMPVQMSYEGRNLDILTGISGLILGSILYWRPLPKPLIWLWNLAGLGLLINIVGIAILSTPVPFRQFLNDPPNVWVLNVPFVWLPMVMVLAALFGHLAVARKLSCGEATP
;
A
#
# COMPACT_ATOMS: atom_id res chain seq x y z
N LEU A 1 -9.88 -22.63 -23.34
CA LEU A 1 -9.46 -21.69 -22.26
C LEU A 1 -10.49 -20.57 -22.03
N THR A 2 -11.79 -20.86 -22.09
CA THR A 2 -12.87 -19.86 -22.12
C THR A 2 -13.86 -19.97 -20.96
N ARG A 3 -13.63 -20.88 -20.00
CA ARG A 3 -14.54 -21.11 -18.86
C ARG A 3 -14.26 -20.24 -17.62
N TRP A 4 -13.18 -19.46 -17.64
CA TRP A 4 -12.76 -18.56 -16.54
C TRP A 4 -12.97 -17.06 -16.85
N SER A 5 -13.56 -16.73 -18.00
CA SER A 5 -13.79 -15.33 -18.41
C SER A 5 -14.70 -14.55 -17.46
N GLY A 6 -15.58 -15.24 -16.72
CA GLY A 6 -16.46 -14.63 -15.72
C GLY A 6 -15.74 -14.00 -14.52
N PHE A 7 -14.48 -14.37 -14.24
CA PHE A 7 -13.69 -13.76 -13.16
C PHE A 7 -12.93 -12.49 -13.57
N ARG A 8 -12.87 -12.19 -14.88
CA ARG A 8 -12.37 -10.91 -15.42
C ARG A 8 -13.53 -10.07 -15.94
N SER A 9 -14.61 -9.97 -15.17
CA SER A 9 -15.64 -8.99 -15.44
C SER A 9 -15.12 -7.60 -15.06
N PHE A 10 -15.11 -6.70 -16.03
CA PHE A 10 -14.92 -5.27 -15.78
C PHE A 10 -16.26 -4.55 -15.56
N GLU A 11 -17.34 -5.33 -15.44
CA GLU A 11 -18.67 -4.90 -15.05
C GLU A 11 -18.68 -4.38 -13.61
N LEU A 12 -19.56 -3.42 -13.33
CA LEU A 12 -19.60 -2.74 -12.05
C LEU A 12 -20.40 -3.55 -11.01
N PRO A 13 -19.93 -3.67 -9.76
CA PRO A 13 -18.58 -3.31 -9.29
C PRO A 13 -17.54 -4.39 -9.68
N PRO A 14 -16.40 -4.02 -10.28
CA PRO A 14 -15.40 -4.98 -10.69
C PRO A 14 -14.85 -5.72 -9.46
N PRO A 15 -14.63 -7.05 -9.55
CA PRO A 15 -14.21 -7.88 -8.41
C PRO A 15 -13.01 -7.32 -7.64
N PHE A 16 -12.01 -6.77 -8.35
CA PHE A 16 -10.83 -6.14 -7.75
C PHE A 16 -11.19 -4.98 -6.79
N LEU A 17 -12.18 -4.14 -7.12
CA LEU A 17 -12.61 -3.04 -6.24
C LEU A 17 -13.24 -3.55 -4.96
N ILE A 18 -14.12 -4.56 -5.08
CA ILE A 18 -14.72 -5.21 -3.92
C ILE A 18 -13.62 -5.74 -3.01
N THR A 19 -12.56 -6.30 -3.59
CA THR A 19 -11.47 -6.87 -2.81
C THR A 19 -10.64 -5.81 -2.09
N VAL A 20 -10.28 -4.71 -2.76
CA VAL A 20 -9.54 -3.62 -2.12
C VAL A 20 -10.36 -2.97 -1.00
N VAL A 21 -11.65 -2.72 -1.22
CA VAL A 21 -12.54 -2.10 -0.22
C VAL A 21 -12.76 -3.05 0.96
N THR A 22 -13.19 -4.28 0.70
CA THR A 22 -13.43 -5.29 1.75
C THR A 22 -12.15 -5.57 2.54
N GLY A 23 -11.01 -5.71 1.84
CA GLY A 23 -9.70 -5.89 2.45
C GLY A 23 -9.31 -4.71 3.35
N SER A 24 -9.55 -3.48 2.91
CA SER A 24 -9.26 -2.27 3.69
C SER A 24 -10.11 -2.21 4.96
N ILE A 25 -11.40 -2.58 4.87
CA ILE A 25 -12.30 -2.66 6.02
C ILE A 25 -11.81 -3.73 7.01
N ILE A 26 -11.46 -4.92 6.52
CA ILE A 26 -10.90 -6.00 7.34
C ILE A 26 -9.63 -5.53 8.06
N VAL A 27 -8.70 -4.89 7.34
CA VAL A 27 -7.47 -4.34 7.94
C VAL A 27 -7.79 -3.32 9.03
N ALA A 28 -8.76 -2.42 8.81
CA ALA A 28 -9.17 -1.47 9.84
C ALA A 28 -9.71 -2.19 11.09
N PHE A 29 -10.59 -3.19 10.93
CA PHE A 29 -11.09 -3.99 12.05
C PHE A 29 -9.98 -4.76 12.77
N LEU A 30 -9.03 -5.34 12.03
CA LEU A 30 -7.89 -6.04 12.61
C LEU A 30 -7.02 -5.08 13.42
N VAL A 31 -6.73 -3.90 12.88
CA VAL A 31 -5.86 -2.91 13.53
C VAL A 31 -6.52 -2.29 14.74
N PHE A 32 -7.81 -1.97 14.72
CA PHE A 32 -8.51 -1.32 15.86
C PHE A 32 -9.14 -2.32 16.84
N GLY A 33 -9.31 -3.57 16.44
CA GLY A 33 -9.85 -4.63 17.29
C GLY A 33 -8.88 -5.16 18.36
N PRO A 34 -9.27 -6.25 19.05
CA PRO A 34 -8.46 -6.89 20.09
C PRO A 34 -7.13 -7.44 19.57
N PHE A 35 -7.12 -7.96 18.33
CA PHE A 35 -5.92 -8.48 17.68
C PHE A 35 -4.87 -7.38 17.49
N GLY A 36 -5.26 -6.28 16.85
CA GLY A 36 -4.39 -5.13 16.66
C GLY A 36 -3.94 -4.50 17.97
N LYS A 37 -4.76 -4.57 19.05
CA LYS A 37 -4.32 -4.11 20.37
C LYS A 37 -3.08 -4.90 20.79
N LYS A 38 -3.15 -6.23 20.75
CA LYS A 38 -2.05 -7.13 21.14
C LYS A 38 -0.80 -6.93 20.27
N VAL A 39 -0.99 -6.81 18.95
CA VAL A 39 0.12 -6.66 18.00
C VAL A 39 0.78 -5.28 18.12
N VAL A 40 0.00 -4.20 18.15
CA VAL A 40 0.52 -2.83 18.22
C VAL A 40 1.14 -2.53 19.59
N THR A 41 0.63 -3.11 20.69
CA THR A 41 1.30 -2.97 22.00
C THR A 41 2.65 -3.68 22.03
N GLY A 42 2.76 -4.86 21.42
CA GLY A 42 4.01 -5.63 21.39
C GLY A 42 5.05 -5.13 20.37
N ALA A 43 4.62 -4.40 19.34
CA ALA A 43 5.52 -3.85 18.34
C ALA A 43 6.13 -2.51 18.78
N SER A 44 7.42 -2.32 18.53
CA SER A 44 8.07 -1.02 18.69
C SER A 44 7.63 -0.06 17.59
N LEU A 45 7.58 1.23 17.89
CA LEU A 45 7.25 2.25 16.89
C LEU A 45 8.29 2.25 15.74
N ALA A 46 9.57 2.05 16.07
CA ALA A 46 10.64 1.88 15.09
C ALA A 46 10.36 0.71 14.13
N GLY A 47 9.94 -0.45 14.66
CA GLY A 47 9.58 -1.61 13.85
C GLY A 47 8.42 -1.34 12.90
N LEU A 48 7.37 -0.66 13.37
CA LEU A 48 6.22 -0.30 12.54
C LEU A 48 6.56 0.71 11.44
N VAL A 49 7.47 1.64 11.70
CA VAL A 49 7.96 2.60 10.69
C VAL A 49 8.87 1.89 9.67
N MET A 50 9.80 1.06 10.13
CA MET A 50 10.67 0.25 9.25
C MET A 50 9.88 -0.73 8.38
N PHE A 51 8.76 -1.25 8.89
CA PHE A 51 7.89 -2.14 8.15
C PHE A 51 7.45 -1.54 6.81
N GLN A 52 7.13 -0.24 6.74
CA GLN A 52 6.79 0.44 5.47
C GLN A 52 7.91 0.35 4.42
N GLY A 53 9.15 0.06 4.84
CA GLY A 53 10.30 -0.18 4.00
C GLY A 53 10.15 -1.30 2.97
N PHE A 54 9.23 -2.26 3.16
CA PHE A 54 8.98 -3.31 2.17
C PHE A 54 8.54 -2.73 0.80
N ARG A 55 8.00 -1.51 0.78
CA ARG A 55 7.62 -0.81 -0.45
C ARG A 55 8.82 -0.51 -1.34
N PHE A 56 10.01 -0.35 -0.78
CA PHE A 56 11.20 -0.06 -1.58
C PHE A 56 11.53 -1.17 -2.60
N PRO A 57 11.76 -2.44 -2.20
CA PRO A 57 11.99 -3.51 -3.16
C PRO A 57 10.77 -3.77 -4.05
N LEU A 58 9.55 -3.55 -3.53
CA LEU A 58 8.33 -3.67 -4.32
C LEU A 58 8.30 -2.67 -5.50
N GLU A 59 8.64 -1.42 -5.25
CA GLU A 59 8.65 -0.37 -6.29
C GLU A 59 9.72 -0.62 -7.35
N LEU A 60 10.88 -1.19 -6.96
CA LEU A 60 11.89 -1.64 -7.92
C LEU A 60 11.35 -2.75 -8.83
N LEU A 61 10.58 -3.70 -8.27
CA LEU A 61 9.92 -4.75 -9.06
C LEU A 61 8.84 -4.17 -9.98
N MET A 62 8.04 -3.23 -9.49
CA MET A 62 7.00 -2.57 -10.29
C MET A 62 7.61 -1.77 -11.45
N HIS A 63 8.70 -1.05 -11.21
CA HIS A 63 9.40 -0.34 -12.28
C HIS A 63 10.01 -1.29 -13.31
N ARG A 64 10.53 -2.44 -12.89
CA ARG A 64 10.95 -3.49 -13.83
C ARG A 64 9.77 -3.98 -14.68
N ALA A 65 8.61 -4.20 -14.07
CA ALA A 65 7.40 -4.59 -14.79
C ALA A 65 6.94 -3.52 -15.81
N PHE A 66 7.18 -2.23 -15.52
CA PHE A 66 7.00 -1.17 -16.51
C PHE A 66 8.00 -1.28 -17.67
N ASN A 67 9.29 -1.45 -17.39
CA ASN A 67 10.32 -1.59 -18.43
C ASN A 67 10.09 -2.82 -19.33
N GLU A 68 9.48 -3.87 -18.79
CA GLU A 68 9.09 -5.08 -19.52
C GLU A 68 7.72 -4.94 -20.24
N GLY A 69 7.08 -3.77 -20.15
CA GLY A 69 5.82 -3.47 -20.84
C GLY A 69 4.58 -4.15 -20.23
N LEU A 70 4.66 -4.61 -18.98
CA LEU A 70 3.55 -5.29 -18.28
C LEU A 70 2.62 -4.33 -17.55
N MET A 71 3.16 -3.18 -17.10
CA MET A 71 2.48 -2.21 -16.27
C MET A 71 2.47 -0.83 -16.95
N PRO A 72 1.40 -0.05 -16.85
CA PRO A 72 1.40 1.32 -17.35
C PRO A 72 2.33 2.25 -16.56
N VAL A 73 2.90 3.24 -17.24
CA VAL A 73 3.88 4.19 -16.68
C VAL A 73 3.38 4.91 -15.42
N GLN A 74 2.10 5.30 -15.36
CA GLN A 74 1.56 6.05 -14.21
C GLN A 74 1.61 5.29 -12.88
N MET A 75 1.69 3.96 -12.91
CA MET A 75 1.82 3.13 -11.71
C MET A 75 3.29 2.92 -11.26
N SER A 76 4.25 3.35 -12.07
CA SER A 76 5.67 3.33 -11.72
C SER A 76 6.08 4.61 -10.99
N TYR A 77 7.26 4.59 -10.38
CA TYR A 77 7.84 5.77 -9.77
C TYR A 77 8.33 6.83 -10.76
N GLU A 78 8.45 6.52 -12.07
CA GLU A 78 8.67 7.52 -13.12
C GLU A 78 7.38 8.29 -13.44
N GLY A 79 6.22 7.68 -13.13
CA GLY A 79 4.91 8.26 -13.32
C GLY A 79 4.43 9.00 -12.07
N ARG A 80 3.45 8.39 -11.39
CA ARG A 80 2.72 9.04 -10.28
C ARG A 80 2.77 8.24 -8.98
N ASN A 81 3.58 7.18 -8.92
CA ASN A 81 3.74 6.34 -7.74
C ASN A 81 4.99 6.74 -6.91
N LEU A 82 4.80 7.57 -5.90
CA LEU A 82 5.90 8.02 -5.05
C LEU A 82 6.14 7.13 -3.82
N ASP A 83 5.60 5.91 -3.81
CA ASP A 83 5.72 4.97 -2.71
C ASP A 83 7.17 4.56 -2.43
N ILE A 84 8.05 4.67 -3.42
CA ILE A 84 9.49 4.44 -3.25
C ILE A 84 10.07 5.38 -2.19
N LEU A 85 9.58 6.63 -2.14
CA LEU A 85 9.98 7.61 -1.13
C LEU A 85 9.51 7.18 0.25
N THR A 86 8.28 6.67 0.37
CA THR A 86 7.76 6.16 1.64
C THR A 86 8.51 4.93 2.14
N GLY A 87 8.92 4.04 1.22
CA GLY A 87 9.73 2.86 1.54
C GLY A 87 11.12 3.24 2.05
N ILE A 88 11.85 4.06 1.29
CA ILE A 88 13.20 4.51 1.67
C ILE A 88 13.15 5.31 2.97
N SER A 89 12.25 6.30 3.06
CA SER A 89 12.13 7.12 4.26
C SER A 89 11.65 6.32 5.48
N GLY A 90 10.84 5.27 5.30
CA GLY A 90 10.47 4.35 6.38
C GLY A 90 11.66 3.58 6.95
N LEU A 91 12.55 3.08 6.09
CA LEU A 91 13.80 2.44 6.56
C LEU A 91 14.70 3.44 7.29
N ILE A 92 14.86 4.65 6.76
CA ILE A 92 15.71 5.69 7.36
C ILE A 92 15.13 6.16 8.70
N LEU A 93 13.87 6.62 8.71
CA LEU A 93 13.22 7.12 9.91
C LEU A 93 13.07 6.04 10.98
N GLY A 94 12.72 4.83 10.58
CA GLY A 94 12.59 3.70 11.49
C GLY A 94 13.94 3.29 12.10
N SER A 95 15.02 3.32 11.32
CA SER A 95 16.38 3.09 11.83
C SER A 95 16.80 4.19 12.79
N ILE A 96 16.56 5.47 12.47
CA ILE A 96 16.84 6.57 13.39
C ILE A 96 16.04 6.41 14.67
N LEU A 97 14.76 6.04 14.57
CA LEU A 97 13.87 5.85 15.71
C LEU A 97 14.30 4.70 16.63
N TYR A 98 14.98 3.68 16.08
CA TYR A 98 15.58 2.60 16.85
C TYR A 98 16.74 3.08 17.74
N TRP A 99 17.55 4.01 17.24
CA TRP A 99 18.71 4.53 17.98
C TRP A 99 18.38 5.74 18.87
N ARG A 100 17.41 6.55 18.49
CA ARG A 100 17.03 7.78 19.21
C ARG A 100 15.56 8.13 19.01
N PRO A 101 14.89 8.71 20.01
CA PRO A 101 13.51 9.16 19.84
C PRO A 101 13.42 10.28 18.80
N LEU A 102 12.35 10.26 18.01
CA LEU A 102 11.98 11.35 17.10
C LEU A 102 10.72 12.07 17.61
N PRO A 103 10.56 13.36 17.29
CA PRO A 103 9.37 14.10 17.68
C PRO A 103 8.10 13.48 17.07
N LYS A 104 7.10 13.19 17.92
CA LYS A 104 5.82 12.57 17.48
C LYS A 104 5.16 13.29 16.29
N PRO A 105 5.14 14.65 16.20
CA PRO A 105 4.58 15.34 15.05
C PRO A 105 5.26 14.98 13.72
N LEU A 106 6.58 14.73 13.72
CA LEU A 106 7.30 14.32 12.52
C LEU A 106 6.85 12.95 12.03
N ILE A 107 6.67 11.99 12.95
CA ILE A 107 6.21 10.64 12.63
C ILE A 107 4.75 10.68 12.14
N TRP A 108 3.91 11.52 12.75
CA TRP A 108 2.54 11.76 12.28
C TRP A 108 2.51 12.32 10.86
N LEU A 109 3.29 13.37 10.59
CA LEU A 109 3.37 13.99 9.27
C LEU A 109 3.82 12.97 8.22
N TRP A 110 4.88 12.22 8.51
CA TRP A 110 5.37 11.16 7.63
C TRP A 110 4.31 10.08 7.38
N ASN A 111 3.64 9.63 8.43
CA ASN A 111 2.62 8.59 8.34
C ASN A 111 1.41 9.04 7.50
N LEU A 112 0.95 10.28 7.68
CA LEU A 112 -0.15 10.86 6.91
C LEU A 112 0.24 11.10 5.45
N ALA A 113 1.45 11.59 5.20
CA ALA A 113 1.97 11.75 3.85
C ALA A 113 2.05 10.39 3.12
N GLY A 114 2.57 9.36 3.79
CA GLY A 114 2.65 8.01 3.21
C GLY A 114 1.28 7.35 2.98
N LEU A 115 0.31 7.58 3.87
CA LEU A 115 -1.06 7.13 3.68
C LEU A 115 -1.73 7.87 2.50
N GLY A 116 -1.47 9.17 2.36
CA GLY A 116 -1.93 9.95 1.20
C GLY A 116 -1.36 9.42 -0.12
N LEU A 117 -0.07 9.05 -0.15
CA LEU A 117 0.55 8.41 -1.31
C LEU A 117 -0.05 7.03 -1.60
N LEU A 118 -0.34 6.23 -0.57
CA LEU A 118 -1.02 4.94 -0.73
C LEU A 118 -2.42 5.11 -1.35
N ILE A 119 -3.21 6.08 -0.86
CA ILE A 119 -4.54 6.39 -1.42
C ILE A 119 -4.40 6.83 -2.88
N ASN A 120 -3.40 7.67 -3.19
CA ASN A 120 -3.13 8.13 -4.54
C ASN A 120 -2.81 6.96 -5.49
N ILE A 121 -1.90 6.05 -5.13
CA ILE A 121 -1.55 4.91 -6.00
C ILE A 121 -2.70 3.92 -6.16
N VAL A 122 -3.49 3.68 -5.11
CA VAL A 122 -4.72 2.86 -5.22
C VAL A 122 -5.71 3.51 -6.19
N GLY A 123 -5.91 4.82 -6.10
CA GLY A 123 -6.72 5.57 -7.05
C GLY A 123 -6.20 5.47 -8.48
N ILE A 124 -4.90 5.65 -8.70
CA ILE A 124 -4.27 5.51 -10.02
C ILE A 124 -4.44 4.10 -10.57
N ALA A 125 -4.24 3.07 -9.75
CA ALA A 125 -4.40 1.67 -10.15
C ALA A 125 -5.84 1.40 -10.62
N ILE A 126 -6.84 1.87 -9.86
CA ILE A 126 -8.26 1.76 -10.20
C ILE A 126 -8.58 2.48 -11.51
N LEU A 127 -8.15 3.73 -11.65
CA LEU A 127 -8.39 4.55 -12.83
C LEU A 127 -7.59 4.12 -14.08
N SER A 128 -6.64 3.21 -13.91
CA SER A 128 -5.86 2.58 -14.99
C SER A 128 -6.41 1.22 -15.41
N THR A 129 -7.28 0.60 -14.61
CA THR A 129 -7.94 -0.67 -14.92
C THR A 129 -8.97 -0.43 -16.05
N PRO A 130 -9.24 -1.40 -16.95
CA PRO A 130 -10.19 -1.22 -18.05
C PRO A 130 -11.66 -1.31 -17.59
N VAL A 131 -12.02 -0.46 -16.63
CA VAL A 131 -13.37 -0.25 -16.12
C VAL A 131 -14.06 0.88 -16.90
N PRO A 132 -15.41 0.97 -16.89
CA PRO A 132 -16.15 1.99 -17.67
C PRO A 132 -15.73 3.44 -17.41
N PHE A 133 -15.20 3.73 -16.21
CA PHE A 133 -14.73 5.06 -15.81
C PHE A 133 -13.21 5.23 -15.84
N ARG A 134 -12.47 4.37 -16.56
CA ARG A 134 -11.01 4.48 -16.76
C ARG A 134 -10.64 5.91 -17.20
N GLN A 135 -9.63 6.50 -16.57
CA GLN A 135 -9.15 7.86 -16.88
C GLN A 135 -7.75 7.84 -17.52
N PHE A 136 -6.91 6.87 -17.16
CA PHE A 136 -5.57 6.76 -17.72
C PHE A 136 -5.57 5.85 -18.95
N LEU A 137 -5.50 6.45 -20.13
CA LEU A 137 -5.60 5.77 -21.42
C LEU A 137 -4.25 5.30 -21.98
N ASN A 138 -3.14 5.50 -21.25
CA ASN A 138 -1.85 4.94 -21.61
C ASN A 138 -1.91 3.40 -21.63
N ASP A 139 -1.22 2.81 -22.60
CA ASP A 139 -1.07 1.36 -22.69
C ASP A 139 0.21 0.87 -22.00
N PRO A 140 0.21 -0.37 -21.45
CA PRO A 140 -0.93 -1.28 -21.36
C PRO A 140 -1.95 -0.85 -20.26
N PRO A 141 -3.23 -1.25 -20.35
CA PRO A 141 -4.17 -1.08 -19.24
C PRO A 141 -3.71 -1.86 -18.00
N ASN A 142 -4.17 -1.44 -16.81
CA ASN A 142 -3.86 -2.12 -15.56
C ASN A 142 -4.64 -3.45 -15.42
N VAL A 143 -4.20 -4.47 -16.13
CA VAL A 143 -4.73 -5.84 -16.05
C VAL A 143 -3.73 -6.82 -15.44
N TRP A 144 -2.46 -6.43 -15.36
CA TRP A 144 -1.39 -7.28 -14.84
C TRP A 144 -1.60 -7.66 -13.37
N VAL A 145 -2.11 -6.73 -12.54
CA VAL A 145 -2.48 -6.96 -11.13
C VAL A 145 -3.59 -7.99 -10.92
N LEU A 146 -4.23 -8.47 -11.99
CA LEU A 146 -5.25 -9.51 -11.93
C LEU A 146 -4.67 -10.91 -12.14
N ASN A 147 -3.38 -11.02 -12.46
CA ASN A 147 -2.70 -12.29 -12.76
C ASN A 147 -1.78 -12.71 -11.63
N VAL A 148 -1.60 -14.01 -11.43
CA VAL A 148 -0.55 -14.53 -10.53
C VAL A 148 0.83 -14.27 -11.16
N PRO A 149 1.84 -13.82 -10.40
CA PRO A 149 1.84 -13.54 -8.96
C PRO A 149 1.48 -12.09 -8.57
N PHE A 150 1.11 -11.24 -9.52
CA PHE A 150 0.86 -9.81 -9.29
C PHE A 150 -0.46 -9.52 -8.58
N VAL A 151 -1.39 -10.48 -8.52
CA VAL A 151 -2.61 -10.40 -7.69
C VAL A 151 -2.30 -10.22 -6.21
N TRP A 152 -1.11 -10.63 -5.75
CA TRP A 152 -0.67 -10.42 -4.37
C TRP A 152 -0.41 -8.95 -4.02
N LEU A 153 -0.27 -8.08 -5.03
CA LEU A 153 -0.09 -6.64 -4.84
C LEU A 153 -1.31 -5.99 -4.16
N PRO A 154 -2.51 -5.98 -4.76
CA PRO A 154 -3.70 -5.44 -4.10
C PRO A 154 -4.15 -6.28 -2.90
N MET A 155 -3.95 -7.60 -2.95
CA MET A 155 -4.46 -8.54 -1.94
C MET A 155 -3.67 -8.50 -0.64
N VAL A 156 -2.36 -8.27 -0.70
CA VAL A 156 -1.48 -8.39 0.45
C VAL A 156 -0.61 -7.16 0.61
N MET A 157 0.09 -6.72 -0.44
CA MET A 157 1.04 -5.61 -0.31
C MET A 157 0.35 -4.27 0.01
N VAL A 158 -0.71 -3.93 -0.71
CA VAL A 158 -1.51 -2.71 -0.44
C VAL A 158 -2.16 -2.77 0.94
N LEU A 159 -2.74 -3.92 1.30
CA LEU A 159 -3.35 -4.12 2.62
C LEU A 159 -2.32 -4.08 3.76
N ALA A 160 -1.11 -4.59 3.53
CA ALA A 160 0.01 -4.50 4.47
C ALA A 160 0.46 -3.05 4.66
N ALA A 161 0.61 -2.26 3.57
CA ALA A 161 0.93 -0.85 3.67
C ALA A 161 -0.13 -0.09 4.49
N LEU A 162 -1.42 -0.36 4.24
CA LEU A 162 -2.52 0.21 5.02
C LEU A 162 -2.45 -0.20 6.49
N PHE A 163 -2.24 -1.49 6.77
CA PHE A 163 -2.07 -2.01 8.13
C PHE A 163 -0.97 -1.26 8.87
N GLY A 164 0.21 -1.10 8.24
CA GLY A 164 1.33 -0.38 8.83
C GLY A 164 0.97 1.08 9.17
N HIS A 165 0.28 1.79 8.27
CA HIS A 165 -0.10 3.19 8.50
C HIS A 165 -1.09 3.33 9.65
N LEU A 166 -2.09 2.45 9.72
CA LEU A 166 -3.07 2.44 10.81
C LEU A 166 -2.43 2.01 12.14
N ALA A 167 -1.50 1.06 12.11
CA ALA A 167 -0.77 0.59 13.29
C ALA A 167 0.12 1.71 13.88
N VAL A 168 0.86 2.44 13.03
CA VAL A 168 1.64 3.61 13.45
C VAL A 168 0.72 4.68 14.05
N ALA A 169 -0.37 5.02 13.37
CA ALA A 169 -1.35 5.99 13.87
C ALA A 169 -1.90 5.59 15.25
N ARG A 170 -2.29 4.32 15.41
CA ARG A 170 -2.78 3.78 16.68
C ARG A 170 -1.71 3.87 17.78
N LYS A 171 -0.46 3.46 17.50
CA LYS A 171 0.65 3.50 18.46
C LYS A 171 0.91 4.92 18.94
N LEU A 172 0.94 5.89 18.02
CA LEU A 172 1.13 7.30 18.34
C LEU A 172 0.00 7.88 19.21
N SER A 173 -1.25 7.49 18.94
CA SER A 173 -2.43 7.91 19.71
C SER A 173 -2.48 7.32 21.13
N CYS A 174 -1.92 6.13 21.34
CA CYS A 174 -1.89 5.49 22.67
C CYS A 174 -0.82 6.08 23.62
N GLY A 175 -0.07 7.10 23.21
CA GLY A 175 0.76 7.89 24.13
C GLY A 175 2.13 7.30 24.48
N GLU A 176 2.41 6.03 24.16
CA GLU A 176 3.72 5.39 24.41
C GLU A 176 4.83 6.08 23.61
N ALA A 177 5.52 7.02 24.28
CA ALA A 177 6.78 7.56 23.84
C ALA A 177 7.88 6.60 24.32
N THR A 178 8.42 5.80 23.40
CA THR A 178 9.77 5.19 23.31
C THR A 178 10.51 4.77 24.60
N PRO A 179 11.27 3.66 24.60
CA PRO A 179 11.77 2.88 23.44
C PRO A 179 10.87 1.69 23.07
#